data_AF-A0A442WAX3-F1
#
_entry.id   AF-A0A442WAX3-F1
#
_cell.length_a   1.000
_cell.length_b   1.000
_cell.length_c   1.000
_cell.angle_alpha   90.00
_cell.angle_beta   90.00
_cell.angle_gamma   90.00
#
_symmetry.space_group_name_H-M   'P 1'
#
loop_
_entity.id
_entity.type
_entity.pdbx_description
1 polymer ?
#
loop_
_entity_poly.entity_id
_entity_poly.type
_entity_poly.pdbx_seq_one_letter_code
_entity_poly.pdbx_strand_id
1 'polypeptide(L)'
;MVNVGSHGKTPDDQGTAFFASIVKGIEPQDQIEAMLASQMAAVHMATMTFARRLAHCETIPQQDSAERAFNKLTRTFAAQVEALKKYRTGGQQHVTVKHVTVNEGGQAIVGNVSHGGQGDGKK
;
A
#
# COMPACT_ATOMS: atom_id res chain seq x y z
N MET A 1 30.72 8.19 3.25
CA MET A 1 30.47 7.13 2.25
C MET A 1 30.29 5.81 3.01
N VAL A 2 29.24 5.05 2.66
CA VAL A 2 28.72 3.92 3.45
C VAL A 2 29.69 2.73 3.40
N ASN A 3 30.01 2.17 4.57
CA ASN A 3 30.86 0.99 4.73
C ASN A 3 30.03 -0.28 4.44
N VAL A 4 30.29 -0.93 3.31
CA VAL A 4 29.66 -2.19 2.84
C VAL A 4 30.36 -3.40 3.48
N GLY A 5 30.57 -3.33 4.80
CA GLY A 5 31.46 -4.23 5.53
C GLY A 5 30.80 -4.85 6.74
N SER A 6 29.93 -5.84 6.52
CA SER A 6 29.55 -6.82 7.54
C SER A 6 29.42 -8.18 6.86
N HIS A 7 30.54 -8.89 6.76
CA HIS A 7 30.61 -10.29 6.35
C HIS A 7 29.89 -11.19 7.37
N GLY A 8 29.22 -12.24 6.90
CA GLY A 8 28.95 -13.40 7.75
C GLY A 8 27.55 -14.00 7.67
N LYS A 9 27.05 -14.25 6.46
CA LYS A 9 26.20 -15.38 6.07
C LYS A 9 26.05 -15.30 4.56
N THR A 10 26.35 -16.38 3.84
CA THR A 10 25.84 -16.52 2.47
C THR A 10 24.34 -16.22 2.53
N PRO A 11 23.77 -15.44 1.61
CA PRO A 11 22.33 -15.29 1.54
C PRO A 11 21.72 -16.69 1.60
N ASP A 12 20.78 -16.92 2.51
CA ASP A 12 20.06 -18.19 2.53
C ASP A 12 19.44 -18.36 1.14
N ASP A 13 19.85 -19.40 0.41
CA ASP A 13 19.47 -19.57 -1.00
C ASP A 13 17.95 -19.63 -1.14
N GLN A 14 17.26 -20.18 -0.12
CA GLN A 14 15.80 -20.20 -0.05
C GLN A 14 15.20 -18.80 0.17
N GLY A 15 15.71 -18.04 1.14
CA GLY A 15 15.30 -16.65 1.37
C GLY A 15 15.51 -15.75 0.14
N THR A 16 16.63 -15.94 -0.56
CA THR A 16 16.96 -15.18 -1.79
C THR A 16 16.06 -15.59 -2.96
N ALA A 17 15.82 -16.88 -3.14
CA ALA A 17 14.89 -17.38 -4.16
C ALA A 17 13.45 -16.92 -3.90
N PHE A 18 13.00 -16.94 -2.65
CA PHE A 18 11.69 -16.44 -2.27
C PHE A 18 11.57 -14.93 -2.50
N PHE A 19 12.57 -14.14 -2.11
CA PHE A 19 12.63 -12.72 -2.41
C PHE A 19 12.52 -12.44 -3.91
N ALA A 20 13.34 -13.12 -4.72
CA ALA A 20 13.30 -13.00 -6.18
C ALA A 20 11.94 -13.41 -6.76
N SER A 21 11.30 -14.43 -6.20
CA SER A 21 9.96 -14.87 -6.61
C SER A 21 8.88 -13.82 -6.34
N ILE A 22 8.94 -13.11 -5.21
CA ILE A 22 8.01 -12.01 -4.90
C ILE A 22 8.21 -10.87 -5.90
N VAL A 23 9.46 -10.43 -6.09
CA VAL A 23 9.76 -9.33 -7.01
C VAL A 23 9.33 -9.68 -8.43
N LYS A 24 9.62 -10.91 -8.88
CA LYS A 24 9.17 -11.40 -10.19
C LYS A 24 7.65 -11.44 -10.31
N GLY A 25 6.94 -11.90 -9.29
CA GLY A 25 5.48 -11.99 -9.29
C GLY A 25 4.75 -10.63 -9.26
N ILE A 26 5.42 -9.55 -8.84
CA ILE A 26 4.89 -8.19 -8.94
C ILE A 26 4.91 -7.68 -10.40
N GLU A 27 5.78 -8.26 -11.25
CA GLU A 27 5.97 -7.87 -12.65
C GLU A 27 6.24 -6.36 -12.82
N PRO A 28 7.34 -5.84 -12.23
CA PRO A 28 7.65 -4.42 -12.31
C PRO A 28 7.85 -3.95 -13.75
N GLN A 29 7.18 -2.85 -14.12
CA GLN A 29 7.18 -2.29 -15.48
C GLN A 29 8.37 -1.35 -15.76
N ASP A 30 8.98 -0.80 -14.71
CA ASP A 30 10.14 0.08 -14.77
C ASP A 30 11.02 -0.05 -13.53
N GLN A 31 12.08 0.76 -13.46
CA GLN A 31 13.05 0.75 -12.38
C GLN A 31 12.46 1.18 -11.02
N ILE A 32 11.49 2.10 -11.02
CA ILE A 32 10.86 2.57 -9.78
C ILE A 32 9.95 1.47 -9.22
N GLU A 33 9.18 0.79 -10.09
CA GLU A 33 8.44 -0.40 -9.68
C GLU A 33 9.36 -1.51 -9.17
N ALA A 34 10.52 -1.73 -9.81
CA ALA A 34 11.47 -2.75 -9.37
C ALA A 34 12.04 -2.44 -7.98
N MET A 35 12.35 -1.17 -7.71
CA MET A 35 12.78 -0.72 -6.37
C MET A 35 11.66 -0.89 -5.34
N LEU A 36 10.42 -0.50 -5.68
CA LEU A 36 9.28 -0.64 -4.79
C LEU A 36 8.96 -2.12 -4.50
N ALA A 37 8.97 -2.97 -5.54
CA ALA A 37 8.78 -4.41 -5.42
C ALA A 37 9.83 -5.05 -4.51
N SER A 38 11.11 -4.65 -4.67
CA SER A 38 12.21 -5.08 -3.80
C SER A 38 11.97 -4.67 -2.34
N GLN A 39 11.51 -3.45 -2.11
CA GLN A 39 11.15 -2.99 -0.76
C GLN A 39 9.95 -3.76 -0.19
N MET A 40 8.93 -4.04 -1.00
CA MET A 40 7.76 -4.83 -0.59
C MET A 40 8.14 -6.25 -0.18
N ALA A 41 9.03 -6.91 -0.94
CA ALA A 41 9.55 -8.23 -0.59
C ALA A 41 10.32 -8.20 0.75
N ALA A 42 11.18 -7.19 0.96
CA ALA A 42 11.90 -7.03 2.22
C ALA A 42 10.97 -6.79 3.42
N VAL A 43 9.95 -5.93 3.25
CA VAL A 43 8.93 -5.66 4.28
C VAL A 43 8.14 -6.93 4.61
N HIS A 44 7.78 -7.72 3.61
CA HIS A 44 7.09 -8.99 3.81
C HIS A 44 7.95 -10.00 4.60
N MET A 45 9.24 -10.16 4.26
CA MET A 45 10.15 -11.04 5.00
C MET A 45 10.33 -10.60 6.46
N ALA A 46 10.49 -9.30 6.68
CA ALA A 46 10.54 -8.73 8.03
C ALA A 46 9.22 -9.02 8.79
N THR A 47 8.07 -8.85 8.13
CA THR A 47 6.75 -9.16 8.70
C THR A 47 6.67 -10.62 9.14
N MET A 48 7.08 -11.56 8.29
CA MET A 48 7.09 -13.00 8.63
C MET A 48 8.04 -13.32 9.77
N THR A 49 9.18 -12.62 9.85
CA THR A 49 10.11 -12.74 10.99
C THR A 49 9.45 -12.33 12.31
N PHE A 50 8.75 -11.19 12.32
CA PHE A 50 8.05 -10.72 13.53
C PHE A 50 6.78 -11.52 13.85
N ALA A 51 6.09 -12.06 12.85
CA ALA A 51 5.01 -13.02 13.06
C ALA A 51 5.52 -14.29 13.77
N ARG A 52 6.68 -14.82 13.34
CA ARG A 52 7.31 -15.96 14.02
C ARG A 52 7.72 -15.61 15.45
N ARG A 53 8.28 -14.41 15.69
CA ARG A 53 8.63 -13.95 17.05
C ARG A 53 7.40 -13.82 17.95
N LEU A 54 6.29 -13.32 17.43
CA LEU A 54 5.01 -13.27 18.15
C LEU A 54 4.51 -14.66 18.56
N ALA A 55 4.65 -15.65 17.69
CA ALA A 55 4.23 -17.02 17.99
C ALA A 55 5.08 -17.72 19.08
N HIS A 56 6.26 -17.17 19.43
CA HIS A 56 7.22 -17.77 20.37
C HIS A 56 7.59 -16.81 21.50
N CYS A 57 6.80 -15.77 21.78
CA CYS A 57 7.10 -14.87 22.88
C CYS A 57 6.82 -15.56 24.22
N GLU A 58 7.73 -15.38 25.18
CA GLU A 58 7.61 -15.95 26.53
C GLU A 58 7.25 -14.88 27.56
N THR A 59 7.40 -13.60 27.20
CA THR A 59 7.18 -12.47 28.10
C THR A 59 6.38 -11.36 27.41
N ILE A 60 5.61 -10.62 28.19
CA ILE A 60 4.83 -9.48 27.71
C ILE A 60 5.70 -8.43 26.98
N PRO A 61 6.90 -8.04 27.49
CA PRO A 61 7.74 -7.09 26.76
C PRO A 61 8.21 -7.58 25.38
N GLN A 62 8.47 -8.88 25.22
CA GLN A 62 8.80 -9.47 23.91
C GLN A 62 7.59 -9.44 22.98
N GLN A 63 6.41 -9.80 23.50
CA GLN A 63 5.15 -9.75 22.76
C GLN A 63 4.87 -8.32 22.27
N ASP A 64 4.92 -7.33 23.16
CA ASP A 64 4.69 -5.92 22.85
C ASP A 64 5.67 -5.39 21.79
N SER A 65 6.96 -5.75 21.90
CA SER A 65 7.97 -5.34 20.93
C SER A 65 7.70 -5.93 19.55
N ALA A 66 7.42 -7.24 19.48
CA ALA A 66 7.17 -7.95 18.23
C ALA A 66 5.83 -7.54 17.59
N GLU A 67 4.79 -7.34 18.39
CA GLU A 67 3.47 -6.85 17.97
C GLU A 67 3.59 -5.48 17.30
N ARG A 68 4.29 -4.54 17.95
CA ARG A 68 4.46 -3.19 17.42
C ARG A 68 5.21 -3.18 16.10
N ALA A 69 6.26 -4.00 15.98
CA ALA A 69 7.03 -4.12 14.74
C ALA A 69 6.19 -4.76 13.63
N PHE A 70 5.51 -5.87 13.92
CA PHE A 70 4.61 -6.54 12.99
C PHE A 70 3.54 -5.58 12.46
N ASN A 71 2.84 -4.87 13.35
CA ASN A 71 1.78 -3.94 12.98
C ASN A 71 2.27 -2.74 12.17
N LYS A 72 3.49 -2.26 12.40
CA LYS A 72 4.07 -1.20 11.56
C LYS A 72 4.36 -1.72 10.16
N LEU A 73 4.97 -2.89 10.04
CA LEU A 73 5.36 -3.47 8.76
C LEU A 73 4.14 -3.85 7.90
N THR A 74 3.09 -4.42 8.49
CA THR A 74 1.84 -4.75 7.76
C THR A 74 1.15 -3.50 7.23
N ARG A 75 1.11 -2.41 8.01
CA ARG A 75 0.60 -1.11 7.53
C ARG A 75 1.48 -0.52 6.41
N THR A 76 2.80 -0.62 6.52
CA THR A 76 3.72 -0.21 5.45
C THR A 76 3.46 -1.01 4.17
N PHE A 77 3.29 -2.33 4.27
CA PHE A 77 3.00 -3.18 3.12
C PHE A 77 1.70 -2.77 2.42
N ALA A 78 0.62 -2.54 3.18
CA ALA A 78 -0.63 -2.04 2.62
C ALA A 78 -0.47 -0.69 1.91
N ALA A 79 0.29 0.25 2.50
CA ALA A 79 0.59 1.53 1.87
C ALA A 79 1.41 1.39 0.58
N GLN A 80 2.35 0.43 0.52
CA GLN A 80 3.13 0.14 -0.69
C GLN A 80 2.25 -0.46 -1.80
N VAL A 81 1.28 -1.32 -1.47
CA VAL A 81 0.30 -1.85 -2.43
C VAL A 81 -0.52 -0.71 -3.04
N GLU A 82 -1.03 0.21 -2.23
CA GLU A 82 -1.77 1.37 -2.72
C GLU A 82 -0.87 2.31 -3.55
N ALA A 83 0.38 2.51 -3.15
CA ALA A 83 1.35 3.30 -3.89
C ALA A 83 1.63 2.69 -5.27
N LEU A 84 1.85 1.38 -5.36
CA LEU A 84 2.07 0.67 -6.62
C LEU A 84 0.83 0.77 -7.53
N LYS A 85 -0.36 0.53 -6.97
CA LYS A 85 -1.62 0.67 -7.71
C LYS A 85 -1.78 2.08 -8.28
N LYS A 86 -1.55 3.11 -7.45
CA LYS A 86 -1.63 4.52 -7.88
C LYS A 86 -0.61 4.84 -8.96
N TYR A 87 0.63 4.36 -8.82
CA TYR A 87 1.71 4.55 -9.79
C TYR A 87 1.33 3.96 -11.16
N ARG A 88 0.83 2.71 -11.18
CA ARG A 88 0.37 2.03 -12.41
C ARG A 88 -0.82 2.70 -13.07
N THR A 89 -1.76 3.21 -12.28
CA THR A 89 -2.93 3.92 -12.83
C THR A 89 -2.61 5.35 -13.29
N GLY A 90 -1.34 5.78 -13.20
CA GLY A 90 -0.86 7.05 -13.72
C GLY A 90 -1.47 8.28 -13.05
N GLY A 91 -2.09 8.13 -11.88
CA GLY A 91 -2.85 9.20 -11.22
C GLY A 91 -3.93 9.83 -12.10
N GLN A 92 -4.45 9.12 -13.11
CA GLN A 92 -5.39 9.69 -14.08
C GLN A 92 -6.73 10.01 -13.41
N GLN A 93 -6.87 11.25 -12.95
CA GLN A 93 -8.16 11.87 -12.78
C GLN A 93 -8.69 12.17 -14.19
N HIS A 94 -9.55 11.30 -14.72
CA HIS A 94 -10.21 11.54 -16.00
C HIS A 94 -11.11 12.78 -15.89
N VAL A 95 -10.59 13.95 -16.31
CA VAL A 95 -11.37 15.19 -16.43
C VAL A 95 -12.02 15.21 -17.80
N THR A 96 -13.25 14.71 -17.90
CA THR A 96 -14.06 14.87 -19.12
C THR A 96 -14.64 16.27 -19.15
N VAL A 97 -14.08 17.16 -19.98
CA VAL A 97 -14.66 18.49 -20.21
C VAL A 97 -15.96 18.34 -21.02
N LYS A 98 -17.09 18.56 -20.37
CA LYS A 98 -18.39 18.76 -21.03
C LYS A 98 -18.74 20.24 -20.95
N HIS A 99 -18.85 20.90 -22.09
CA HIS A 99 -19.45 22.24 -22.14
C HIS A 99 -20.94 22.10 -21.79
N VAL A 100 -21.37 22.73 -20.70
CA VAL A 100 -22.77 22.82 -20.31
C VAL A 100 -23.18 24.27 -20.48
N THR A 101 -24.07 24.55 -21.43
CA THR A 101 -24.69 25.86 -21.58
C THR A 101 -25.84 25.97 -20.58
N VAL A 102 -25.70 26.87 -19.62
CA VAL A 102 -26.78 27.20 -18.70
C VAL A 102 -27.58 28.35 -19.32
N ASN A 103 -28.83 28.08 -19.70
CA ASN A 103 -29.74 29.10 -20.22
C ASN A 103 -30.24 30.00 -19.07
N GLU A 104 -30.78 31.19 -19.40
CA GLU A 104 -31.40 32.08 -18.41
C GLU A 104 -32.44 31.33 -17.56
N GLY A 105 -32.25 31.33 -16.24
CA GLY A 105 -33.09 30.61 -15.27
C GLY A 105 -32.59 29.20 -14.87
N GLY A 106 -31.54 28.66 -15.51
CA GLY A 106 -30.91 27.40 -15.12
C GLY A 106 -29.91 27.58 -13.96
N GLN A 107 -29.87 26.64 -13.01
CA GLN A 107 -28.85 26.60 -11.97
C GLN A 107 -28.09 25.27 -12.04
N ALA A 108 -26.75 25.35 -12.04
CA ALA A 108 -25.88 24.19 -11.98
C ALA A 108 -25.28 24.07 -10.57
N ILE A 109 -25.39 22.89 -9.96
CA ILE A 109 -24.79 22.58 -8.66
C ILE A 109 -23.53 21.75 -8.92
N VAL A 110 -22.40 22.17 -8.35
CA VAL A 110 -21.13 21.44 -8.43
C VAL A 110 -20.79 20.90 -7.04
N GLY A 111 -20.76 19.57 -6.88
CA GLY A 111 -20.47 18.91 -5.61
C GLY A 111 -21.18 17.56 -5.46
N ASN A 112 -20.95 16.88 -4.34
CA ASN A 112 -21.58 15.59 -4.02
C ASN A 112 -23.06 15.82 -3.66
N VAL A 113 -23.98 15.57 -4.59
CA VAL A 113 -25.43 15.76 -4.36
C VAL A 113 -26.00 14.54 -3.64
N SER A 114 -26.46 14.74 -2.41
CA SER A 114 -27.25 13.76 -1.67
C SER A 114 -28.72 14.17 -1.76
N HIS A 115 -29.54 13.41 -2.49
CA HIS A 115 -30.98 13.65 -2.51
C HIS A 115 -31.60 13.16 -1.19
N GLY A 116 -31.71 14.06 -0.22
CA GLY A 116 -32.58 13.87 0.94
C GLY A 116 -34.03 13.97 0.48
N GLY A 117 -34.70 12.83 0.29
CA GLY A 117 -36.12 12.79 -0.02
C GLY A 117 -36.95 13.34 1.14
N GLN A 118 -37.30 14.62 1.08
CA GLN A 118 -38.38 15.18 1.87
C GLN A 118 -39.65 15.12 1.04
N GLY A 119 -40.42 14.05 1.24
CA GLY A 119 -41.77 13.89 0.71
C GLY A 119 -42.58 13.13 1.74
N ASP A 120 -43.29 13.84 2.61
CA ASP A 120 -44.73 13.94 2.46
C ASP A 120 -45.28 14.87 3.53
N GLY A 121 -45.88 15.97 3.08
CA GLY A 121 -46.81 16.73 3.88
C GLY A 121 -48.17 16.60 3.24
N LYS A 122 -49.17 16.14 3.99
CA LYS A 122 -50.49 16.78 4.06
C LYS A 122 -51.45 16.06 5.01
N LYS A 123 -52.02 16.90 5.88
CA LYS A 123 -53.38 16.90 6.45
C LYS A 123 -53.74 15.83 7.48
#